data_AF-A0AAD8DFV3-F1
#
_entry.id   AF-A0AAD8DFV3-F1
#
_cell.length_a   1.000
_cell.length_b   1.000
_cell.length_c   1.000
_cell.angle_alpha   90.00
_cell.angle_beta   90.00
_cell.angle_gamma   90.00
#
_symmetry.space_group_name_H-M   'P 1'
#
loop_
_entity.id
_entity.type
_entity.pdbx_description
1 polymer ?
#
loop_
_entity_poly.entity_id
_entity_poly.type
_entity_poly.pdbx_seq_one_letter_code
_entity_poly.pdbx_strand_id
1 'polypeptide(L)'
;MAARHIFGLNSMTRRLLKFAKQNAVQDRNLNCIHPKSTFSALPGDNCKVELALTSDARTIVCYHPPAEFPYEHSKPIPRPDPLENHEETHDQVLKARLNEEVLQNKQAPTIEELSKMFYTTKHCWYPVGQYHRRRKKTNPPKDR
;
A
#
# COMPACT_ATOMS: atom_id res chain seq x y z
N MET A 1 79.92 26.13 59.24
CA MET A 1 78.78 26.89 59.82
C MET A 1 77.49 26.32 59.24
N ALA A 2 76.78 25.51 60.01
CA ALA A 2 75.52 24.90 59.60
C ALA A 2 74.36 25.63 60.32
N ALA A 3 73.48 26.26 59.57
CA ALA A 3 72.21 26.81 60.03
C ALA A 3 71.12 25.73 59.80
N ARG A 4 70.41 25.24 60.82
CA ARG A 4 69.17 25.80 61.43
C ARG A 4 68.05 26.01 60.39
N HIS A 5 66.78 25.66 60.56
CA HIS A 5 65.97 24.98 61.58
C HIS A 5 64.53 24.90 60.99
N ILE A 6 63.67 24.04 61.58
CA ILE A 6 62.18 24.12 61.62
C ILE A 6 61.32 23.43 60.54
N PHE A 7 60.43 22.60 61.11
CA PHE A 7 59.24 21.91 60.64
C PHE A 7 58.20 22.76 59.88
N GLY A 8 57.48 22.10 58.98
CA GLY A 8 56.18 22.54 58.47
C GLY A 8 55.37 21.36 57.98
N LEU A 9 54.47 20.84 58.84
CA LEU A 9 53.39 19.95 58.44
C LEU A 9 52.38 20.75 57.63
N ASN A 10 52.01 20.30 56.43
CA ASN A 10 50.72 20.61 55.84
C ASN A 10 50.25 19.46 54.95
N SER A 11 49.02 19.05 55.26
CA SER A 11 48.16 18.12 54.54
C SER A 11 48.01 18.49 53.07
N MET A 12 47.79 17.50 52.22
CA MET A 12 46.62 17.41 51.32
C MET A 12 46.76 16.17 50.44
N THR A 13 45.78 15.28 50.57
CA THR A 13 45.55 14.08 49.78
C THR A 13 45.64 14.35 48.27
N ARG A 14 46.51 13.63 47.57
CA ARG A 14 46.47 13.51 46.11
C ARG A 14 46.12 12.08 45.74
N ARG A 15 45.36 11.94 44.64
CA ARG A 15 45.07 10.72 43.86
C ARG A 15 43.79 9.97 44.21
N LEU A 16 42.69 10.30 43.52
CA LEU A 16 42.17 9.54 42.36
C LEU A 16 40.69 9.86 42.15
N LEU A 17 40.38 10.78 41.24
CA LEU A 17 39.11 10.74 40.51
C LEU A 17 39.43 10.24 39.11
N LYS A 18 39.07 8.98 38.88
CA LYS A 18 39.05 8.39 37.54
C LYS A 18 38.06 9.22 36.71
N PHE A 19 38.55 9.84 35.65
CA PHE A 19 37.73 10.46 34.62
C PHE A 19 36.84 9.38 33.99
N ALA A 20 35.56 9.36 34.36
CA ALA A 20 34.55 8.79 33.50
C ALA A 20 34.39 9.76 32.32
N LYS A 21 35.00 9.44 31.17
CA LYS A 21 34.62 10.04 29.89
C LYS A 21 33.19 9.61 29.61
N GLN A 22 32.24 10.45 30.01
CA GLN A 22 30.92 10.45 29.38
C GLN A 22 31.16 10.88 27.94
N ASN A 23 31.13 9.92 27.01
CA ASN A 23 30.95 10.25 25.61
C ASN A 23 29.55 10.85 25.51
N ALA A 24 29.47 12.18 25.53
CA ALA A 24 28.30 12.89 25.10
C ALA A 24 28.11 12.54 23.61
N VAL A 25 27.20 11.59 23.35
CA VAL A 25 26.57 11.45 22.05
C VAL A 25 25.80 12.75 21.87
N GLN A 26 26.44 13.75 21.28
CA GLN A 26 25.72 14.85 20.70
C GLN A 26 24.94 14.25 19.53
N ASP A 27 23.64 14.06 19.75
CA ASP A 27 22.65 14.00 18.69
C ASP A 27 22.82 15.29 17.87
N ARG A 28 23.74 15.23 16.90
CA ARG A 28 23.83 16.25 15.88
C ARG A 28 22.59 16.05 15.03
N ASN A 29 21.57 16.87 15.30
CA ASN A 29 20.53 17.19 14.35
C ASN A 29 21.21 17.67 13.06
N LEU A 30 21.51 16.72 12.16
CA LEU A 30 21.91 16.99 10.79
C LEU A 30 20.64 17.39 10.05
N ASN A 31 20.13 18.58 10.37
CA ASN A 31 19.20 19.27 9.48
C ASN A 31 20.03 19.71 8.27
N CYS A 32 20.20 18.82 7.30
CA CYS A 32 20.66 19.21 5.99
C CYS A 32 19.58 20.10 5.37
N ILE A 33 19.80 21.42 5.46
CA ILE A 33 18.96 22.41 4.77
C ILE A 33 19.38 22.38 3.30
N HIS A 34 19.06 21.28 2.61
CA HIS A 34 19.06 21.30 1.16
C HIS A 34 17.79 22.05 0.73
N PRO A 35 17.91 23.10 -0.11
CA PRO A 35 16.73 23.74 -0.67
C PRO A 35 15.94 22.68 -1.43
N LYS A 36 14.74 22.37 -0.97
CA LYS A 36 13.80 21.51 -1.70
C LYS A 36 13.59 22.16 -3.07
N SER A 37 13.98 21.49 -4.15
CA SER A 37 13.70 22.01 -5.48
C SER A 37 12.19 21.98 -5.69
N THR A 38 11.61 23.11 -6.08
CA THR A 38 10.20 23.20 -6.51
C THR A 38 9.98 22.53 -7.87
N PHE A 39 11.06 22.08 -8.51
CA PHE A 39 11.01 21.39 -9.80
C PHE A 39 10.45 19.98 -9.64
N SER A 40 9.20 19.79 -10.07
CA SER A 40 8.62 18.47 -10.28
C SER A 40 8.92 17.99 -11.70
N ALA A 41 9.69 16.92 -11.84
CA ALA A 41 10.01 16.35 -13.14
C ALA A 41 8.78 15.74 -13.84
N LEU A 42 7.76 15.32 -13.08
CA LEU A 42 6.53 14.70 -13.58
C LEU A 42 5.31 15.28 -12.85
N PRO A 43 4.15 15.38 -13.52
CA PRO A 43 2.88 15.65 -12.84
C PRO A 43 2.59 14.52 -11.83
N GLY A 44 2.26 14.91 -10.60
CA GLY A 44 2.25 14.05 -9.41
C GLY A 44 0.95 13.26 -9.19
N ASP A 45 0.34 12.72 -10.24
CA ASP A 45 -1.05 12.22 -10.15
C ASP A 45 -1.16 10.87 -9.44
N ASN A 46 -0.13 10.00 -9.54
CA ASN A 46 -0.15 8.65 -8.95
C ASN A 46 0.70 8.52 -7.68
N CYS A 47 1.89 9.12 -7.67
CA CYS A 47 2.82 9.12 -6.53
C CYS A 47 3.60 10.42 -6.56
N LYS A 48 3.82 11.03 -5.39
CA LYS A 48 4.68 12.20 -5.28
C LYS A 48 6.13 11.75 -5.22
N VAL A 49 6.87 11.91 -6.32
CA VAL A 49 8.27 11.48 -6.41
C VAL A 49 9.21 12.62 -6.02
N GLU A 50 10.05 12.38 -5.02
CA GLU A 50 11.14 13.26 -4.61
C GLU A 50 12.47 12.54 -4.86
N LEU A 51 13.30 13.12 -5.75
CA LEU A 51 14.62 12.59 -6.10
C LEU A 51 15.69 13.38 -5.35
N ALA A 52 16.62 12.67 -4.72
CA ALA A 52 17.75 13.27 -4.02
C ALA A 52 19.06 12.57 -4.39
N LEU A 53 20.16 13.29 -4.27
CA LEU A 53 21.51 12.73 -4.33
C LEU A 53 22.12 12.77 -2.93
N THR A 54 22.88 11.74 -2.60
CA THR A 54 23.71 11.75 -1.38
C THR A 54 24.82 12.78 -1.52
N SER A 55 25.35 13.33 -0.41
CA SER A 55 26.47 14.29 -0.40
C SER A 55 27.66 13.84 -1.27
N ASP A 56 27.89 12.54 -1.31
CA ASP A 56 29.03 11.92 -1.99
C ASP A 56 28.78 11.75 -3.51
N ALA A 57 27.59 12.11 -4.01
CA ALA A 57 27.14 11.99 -5.40
C ALA A 57 27.21 10.57 -6.02
N ARG A 58 27.40 9.53 -5.20
CA ARG A 58 27.50 8.12 -5.64
C ARG A 58 26.17 7.37 -5.63
N THR A 59 25.19 7.86 -4.88
CA THR A 59 23.91 7.17 -4.66
C THR A 59 22.75 8.13 -4.91
N ILE A 60 21.82 7.68 -5.76
CA ILE A 60 20.54 8.35 -6.02
C ILE A 60 19.52 7.75 -5.05
N VAL A 61 18.85 8.62 -4.29
CA VAL A 61 17.80 8.27 -3.34
C VAL A 61 16.46 8.70 -3.92
N CYS A 62 15.50 7.78 -3.97
CA CYS A 62 14.16 8.04 -4.49
C CYS A 62 13.14 7.86 -3.37
N TYR A 63 12.45 8.93 -3.00
CA TYR A 63 11.31 8.88 -2.08
C TYR A 63 10.02 8.99 -2.90
N HIS A 64 9.16 7.97 -2.82
CA HIS A 64 7.92 7.89 -3.60
C HIS A 64 6.74 7.43 -2.73
N PRO A 65 6.26 8.27 -1.79
CA PRO A 65 5.06 7.95 -1.04
C PRO A 65 3.87 7.71 -1.99
N PRO A 66 3.02 6.71 -1.70
CA PRO A 66 1.79 6.49 -2.45
C PRO A 66 0.85 7.69 -2.25
N ALA A 67 0.17 8.11 -3.32
CA ALA A 67 -0.88 9.12 -3.19
C ALA A 67 -2.16 8.50 -2.62
N GLU A 68 -2.78 9.18 -1.66
CA GLU A 68 -4.11 8.80 -1.16
C GLU A 68 -5.20 9.37 -2.08
N PHE A 69 -6.27 8.61 -2.27
CA PHE A 69 -7.42 9.07 -3.06
C PHE A 69 -8.26 10.05 -2.21
N PRO A 70 -8.46 11.31 -2.66
CA PRO A 70 -9.18 12.31 -1.87
C PRO A 70 -10.68 11.98 -1.80
N TYR A 71 -11.29 12.23 -0.63
CA TYR A 71 -12.70 11.94 -0.38
C TYR A 71 -13.66 12.66 -1.34
N GLU A 72 -13.32 13.89 -1.73
CA GLU A 72 -14.12 14.73 -2.64
C GLU A 72 -14.28 14.14 -4.03
N HIS A 73 -13.34 13.29 -4.47
CA HIS A 73 -13.41 12.61 -5.77
C HIS A 73 -14.14 11.25 -5.70
N SER A 74 -14.62 10.84 -4.51
CA SER A 74 -15.40 9.62 -4.33
C SER A 74 -16.90 9.84 -4.61
N LYS A 75 -17.62 8.77 -4.94
CA LYS A 75 -19.09 8.79 -5.04
C LYS A 75 -19.69 7.96 -3.90
N PRO A 76 -20.79 8.41 -3.28
CA PRO A 76 -21.46 7.60 -2.26
C PRO A 76 -21.99 6.30 -2.89
N ILE A 77 -21.91 5.22 -2.12
CA ILE A 77 -22.48 3.92 -2.55
C ILE A 77 -24.00 4.04 -2.50
N PRO A 78 -24.74 3.83 -3.61
CA PRO A 78 -26.20 3.88 -3.61
C PRO A 78 -26.74 2.77 -2.70
N ARG A 79 -27.67 3.12 -1.81
CA ARG A 79 -28.41 2.17 -0.98
C ARG A 79 -29.79 2.02 -1.60
N PRO A 80 -30.21 0.81 -2.01
CA PRO A 80 -31.55 0.63 -2.56
C PRO A 80 -32.60 0.87 -1.47
N ASP A 81 -33.71 1.52 -1.82
CA ASP A 81 -34.72 1.91 -0.85
C ASP A 81 -35.51 0.67 -0.34
N PRO A 82 -35.73 0.55 0.98
CA PRO A 82 -36.44 -0.60 1.56
C PRO A 82 -37.88 -0.80 1.05
N LEU A 83 -38.48 0.26 0.47
CA LEU A 83 -39.84 0.22 -0.07
C LEU A 83 -39.90 -0.31 -1.51
N GLU A 84 -38.83 -0.19 -2.30
CA GLU A 84 -38.72 -0.82 -3.62
C GLU A 84 -38.18 -2.26 -3.52
N ASN A 85 -37.47 -2.58 -2.44
CA ASN A 85 -36.99 -3.93 -2.16
C ASN A 85 -38.09 -4.78 -1.51
N HIS A 86 -39.02 -5.30 -2.31
CA HIS A 86 -39.98 -6.34 -1.87
C HIS A 86 -39.27 -7.57 -1.27
N GLU A 87 -37.97 -7.74 -1.53
CA GLU A 87 -37.11 -8.80 -1.00
C GLU A 87 -36.55 -8.55 0.41
N GLU A 88 -36.93 -7.50 1.14
CA GLU A 88 -36.39 -7.22 2.49
C GLU A 88 -37.36 -7.55 3.64
N THR A 89 -38.56 -8.05 3.34
CA THR A 89 -39.42 -8.66 4.38
C THR A 89 -38.90 -10.06 4.69
N HIS A 90 -38.28 -10.23 5.86
CA HIS A 90 -37.45 -11.37 6.28
C HIS A 90 -37.97 -12.77 5.89
N ASP A 91 -39.29 -12.96 5.90
CA ASP A 91 -39.94 -14.26 5.63
C ASP A 91 -40.27 -14.52 4.15
N GLN A 92 -40.30 -13.49 3.30
CA GLN A 92 -40.56 -13.62 1.86
C GLN A 92 -39.28 -13.84 1.05
N VAL A 93 -38.14 -13.32 1.51
CA VAL A 93 -36.82 -13.43 0.86
C VAL A 93 -36.41 -14.90 0.67
N LEU A 94 -36.55 -15.69 1.73
CA LEU A 94 -36.18 -17.11 1.73
C LEU A 94 -37.12 -17.92 0.82
N LYS A 95 -38.41 -17.56 0.77
CA LYS A 95 -39.39 -18.24 -0.09
C LYS A 95 -39.22 -17.88 -1.56
N ALA A 96 -38.97 -16.61 -1.90
CA ALA A 96 -38.78 -16.16 -3.28
C ALA A 96 -37.48 -16.69 -3.91
N ARG A 97 -36.38 -16.76 -3.14
CA ARG A 97 -35.09 -17.29 -3.62
C ARG A 97 -35.07 -18.81 -3.80
N LEU A 98 -35.92 -19.53 -3.08
CA LEU A 98 -36.03 -20.99 -3.13
C LEU A 98 -37.10 -21.49 -4.10
N ASN A 99 -37.85 -20.61 -4.78
CA ASN A 99 -38.78 -21.02 -5.81
C ASN A 99 -38.00 -21.54 -7.04
N GLU A 100 -37.67 -22.84 -7.00
CA GLU A 100 -37.00 -23.58 -8.07
C GLU A 100 -37.70 -23.41 -9.43
N GLU A 101 -39.00 -23.13 -9.43
CA GLU A 101 -39.81 -22.87 -10.61
C GLU A 101 -39.33 -21.65 -11.43
N VAL A 102 -38.70 -20.64 -10.80
CA VAL A 102 -38.10 -19.49 -11.48
C VAL A 102 -36.75 -19.83 -12.09
N LEU A 103 -36.07 -20.85 -11.58
CA LEU A 103 -34.73 -21.28 -12.03
C LEU A 103 -34.81 -22.40 -13.09
N GLN A 104 -35.76 -23.34 -12.95
CA GLN A 104 -35.93 -24.49 -13.82
C GLN A 104 -36.51 -24.13 -15.19
N ASN A 105 -37.35 -23.09 -15.26
CA ASN A 105 -38.08 -22.72 -16.49
C ASN A 105 -37.42 -21.61 -17.31
N LYS A 106 -36.23 -21.12 -16.91
CA LYS A 106 -35.50 -20.14 -17.72
C LYS A 106 -34.83 -20.90 -18.86
N GLN A 107 -35.41 -20.79 -20.06
CA GLN A 107 -34.76 -21.15 -21.31
C GLN A 107 -33.35 -20.56 -21.31
N ALA A 108 -32.36 -21.36 -21.72
CA ALA A 108 -30.97 -20.90 -21.77
C ALA A 108 -30.91 -19.53 -22.48
N PRO A 109 -30.19 -18.54 -21.91
CA PRO A 109 -30.12 -17.21 -22.48
C PRO A 109 -29.75 -17.26 -23.95
N THR A 110 -30.40 -16.45 -24.76
CA THR A 110 -30.13 -16.41 -26.19
C THR A 110 -28.71 -15.88 -26.41
N ILE A 111 -28.00 -16.38 -27.42
CA ILE A 111 -26.65 -15.90 -27.77
C ILE A 111 -26.64 -14.37 -27.98
N GLU A 112 -27.74 -13.81 -28.47
CA GLU A 112 -27.91 -12.37 -28.65
C GLU A 112 -27.96 -11.62 -27.31
N GLU A 113 -28.68 -12.13 -26.32
CA GLU A 113 -28.72 -11.59 -24.96
C GLU A 113 -27.32 -11.62 -24.33
N LEU A 114 -26.60 -12.73 -24.47
CA LEU A 114 -25.22 -12.86 -23.98
C LEU A 114 -24.30 -11.86 -24.68
N SER A 115 -24.41 -11.73 -26.00
CA SER A 115 -23.59 -10.78 -26.76
C SER A 115 -23.85 -9.33 -26.33
N LYS A 116 -25.10 -8.97 -26.04
CA LYS A 116 -25.50 -7.64 -25.58
C LYS A 116 -25.08 -7.37 -24.13
N MET A 117 -25.25 -8.35 -23.25
CA MET A 117 -24.90 -8.23 -21.82
C MET A 117 -23.39 -8.07 -21.62
N PHE A 118 -22.58 -8.82 -22.37
CA PHE A 118 -21.11 -8.80 -22.25
C PHE A 118 -20.43 -7.86 -23.25
N TYR A 119 -21.18 -7.13 -24.08
CA TYR A 119 -20.64 -6.26 -25.15
C TYR A 119 -19.65 -7.01 -26.07
N THR A 120 -19.98 -8.25 -26.43
CA THR A 120 -19.16 -9.12 -27.29
C THR A 120 -19.86 -9.41 -28.62
N THR A 121 -19.15 -10.05 -29.55
CA THR A 121 -19.77 -10.56 -30.77
C THR A 121 -20.41 -11.93 -30.54
N LYS A 122 -21.42 -12.27 -31.33
CA LYS A 122 -22.11 -13.57 -31.24
C LYS A 122 -21.21 -14.78 -31.47
N HIS A 123 -20.09 -14.63 -32.18
CA HIS A 123 -19.27 -15.76 -32.62
C HIS A 123 -18.52 -16.48 -31.49
N CYS A 124 -18.20 -15.77 -30.41
CA CYS A 124 -17.54 -16.34 -29.23
C CYS A 124 -18.43 -17.34 -28.47
N TRP A 125 -19.75 -17.25 -28.67
CA TRP A 125 -20.75 -18.04 -27.96
C TRP A 125 -21.16 -19.32 -28.70
N TYR A 126 -20.78 -19.48 -29.97
CA TYR A 126 -21.00 -20.74 -30.68
C TYR A 126 -20.07 -21.84 -30.15
N PRO A 127 -20.56 -23.09 -30.02
CA PRO A 127 -19.73 -24.18 -29.55
C PRO A 127 -18.60 -24.48 -30.53
N VAL A 128 -17.43 -24.78 -29.97
CA VAL A 128 -16.26 -25.17 -30.75
C VAL A 128 -16.26 -26.68 -30.97
N GLY A 129 -15.92 -27.11 -32.20
CA GLY A 129 -15.85 -28.52 -32.58
C GLY A 129 -14.89 -29.36 -31.73
N GLN A 130 -15.12 -30.68 -31.73
CA GLN A 130 -14.42 -31.64 -30.86
C GLN A 130 -12.89 -31.61 -31.03
N TYR A 131 -12.40 -31.40 -32.26
CA TYR A 131 -10.96 -31.35 -32.56
C TYR A 131 -10.21 -30.29 -31.74
N HIS A 132 -10.73 -29.06 -31.68
CA HIS A 132 -10.12 -27.98 -30.91
C HIS A 132 -10.24 -28.21 -29.40
N ARG A 133 -11.39 -28.75 -28.95
CA ARG A 133 -11.60 -29.08 -27.53
C ARG A 133 -10.58 -30.08 -27.00
N ARG A 134 -10.24 -31.11 -27.78
CA ARG A 134 -9.25 -32.14 -27.42
C ARG A 134 -7.81 -31.63 -27.35
N ARG A 135 -7.47 -30.59 -28.13
CA ARG A 135 -6.12 -30.00 -28.15
C ARG A 135 -5.92 -28.94 -27.06
N LYS A 136 -6.97 -28.56 -26.35
CA LYS A 136 -6.86 -27.65 -25.20
C LYS A 136 -6.07 -28.35 -24.10
N LYS A 137 -4.97 -27.72 -23.67
CA LYS A 137 -4.20 -28.19 -22.51
C LYS A 137 -5.09 -28.07 -21.26
N THR A 138 -5.41 -29.20 -20.63
CA THR A 138 -6.26 -29.26 -19.43
C THR A 138 -5.53 -28.77 -18.19
N ASN A 139 -4.25 -29.10 -18.08
CA ASN A 139 -3.38 -28.73 -16.97
C ASN A 139 -2.21 -27.89 -17.48
N PRO A 140 -2.43 -26.61 -17.86
CA PRO A 140 -1.31 -25.73 -18.16
C PRO A 140 -0.51 -25.45 -16.88
N PRO A 141 0.82 -25.22 -16.97
CA PRO A 141 1.61 -24.82 -15.82
C PRO A 141 1.08 -23.48 -15.28
N LYS A 142 0.80 -23.42 -13.98
CA LYS A 142 0.38 -22.18 -13.31
C LYS A 142 1.61 -21.32 -13.03
N ASP A 143 1.59 -20.06 -13.48
CA ASP A 143 2.60 -19.06 -13.13
C ASP A 143 2.06 -18.14 -12.02
N ARG A 144 2.71 -18.20 -10.85
CA ARG A 144 2.41 -17.52 -9.56
C ARG A 144 1.04 -17.78 -8.92
#